data_AF-A0A850A9N6-F1
#
_entry.id   AF-A0A850A9N6-F1
#
_cell.length_a   1.000
_cell.length_b   1.000
_cell.length_c   1.000
_cell.angle_alpha   90.00
_cell.angle_beta   90.00
_cell.angle_gamma   90.00
#
_symmetry.space_group_name_H-M   'P 1'
#
loop_
_entity.id
_entity.type
_entity.pdbx_description
1 polymer ?
#
loop_
_entity_poly.entity_id
_entity_poly.type
_entity_poly.pdbx_seq_one_letter_code
_entity_poly.pdbx_strand_id
1 'polypeptide(L)'
;MALAAAGSEETPEWLERVRFDDRGLVPAIVQDAASGAVLTLAYMNREALLLTLRSGQTHFWSRSRGELWHKGATSGHFQQVVELRLDCDGDAILARVHPYGPACHTGHFSCFFQILDPTEPPLAALAAWLGDGADAAGDQ
;
A
#
# COMPACT_ATOMS: atom_id res chain seq x y z
N MET A 1 -35.63 2.71 -22.15
CA MET A 1 -34.77 1.53 -21.93
C MET A 1 -33.91 1.32 -23.15
N ALA A 2 -32.60 1.48 -23.01
CA ALA A 2 -31.61 0.85 -23.87
C ALA A 2 -30.42 0.55 -22.95
N LEU A 3 -30.15 -0.74 -22.73
CA LEU A 3 -28.96 -1.20 -22.01
C LEU A 3 -27.74 -0.72 -22.80
N ALA A 4 -26.84 0.01 -22.13
CA ALA A 4 -25.49 0.18 -22.62
C ALA A 4 -24.80 -1.19 -22.56
N ALA A 5 -24.24 -1.63 -23.69
CA ALA A 5 -23.44 -2.83 -23.78
C ALA A 5 -22.21 -2.70 -22.85
N ALA A 6 -22.00 -3.71 -22.01
CA ALA A 6 -20.78 -3.88 -21.25
C ALA A 6 -19.60 -3.96 -22.23
N GLY A 7 -18.77 -2.93 -22.24
CA GLY A 7 -17.46 -2.99 -22.90
C GLY A 7 -16.66 -4.13 -22.27
N SER A 8 -16.02 -4.93 -23.11
CA SER A 8 -15.15 -6.03 -22.71
C SER A 8 -14.20 -5.60 -21.59
N GLU A 9 -14.29 -6.25 -20.43
CA GLU A 9 -13.39 -6.04 -19.29
C GLU A 9 -11.98 -6.56 -19.63
N GLU A 10 -11.23 -5.78 -20.40
CA GLU A 10 -9.83 -6.09 -20.64
C GLU A 10 -9.05 -5.83 -19.36
N THR A 11 -8.38 -6.88 -18.89
CA THR A 11 -7.42 -6.77 -17.80
C THR A 11 -6.31 -5.83 -18.24
N PRO A 12 -5.95 -4.80 -17.43
CA PRO A 12 -4.87 -3.89 -17.81
C PRO A 12 -3.55 -4.65 -18.01
N GLU A 13 -2.83 -4.32 -19.08
CA GLU A 13 -1.55 -4.98 -19.43
C GLU A 13 -0.53 -4.94 -18.29
N TRP A 14 -0.52 -3.87 -17.48
CA TRP A 14 0.39 -3.75 -16.35
C TRP A 14 0.13 -4.79 -15.25
N LEU A 15 -1.05 -5.43 -15.19
CA LEU A 15 -1.32 -6.48 -14.20
C LEU A 15 -0.41 -7.69 -14.42
N GLU A 16 0.02 -7.95 -15.66
CA GLU A 16 0.97 -9.03 -15.99
C GLU A 16 2.40 -8.71 -15.54
N ARG A 17 2.69 -7.45 -15.19
CA ARG A 17 3.99 -7.04 -14.61
C ARG A 17 4.06 -7.29 -13.10
N VAL A 18 2.93 -7.57 -12.46
CA VAL A 18 2.86 -7.83 -11.01
C VAL A 18 3.36 -9.24 -10.73
N ARG A 19 4.43 -9.34 -9.94
CA ARG A 19 5.02 -10.60 -9.50
C ARG A 19 4.38 -11.01 -8.19
N PHE A 20 3.41 -11.90 -8.29
CA PHE A 20 2.85 -12.57 -7.13
C PHE A 20 3.83 -13.64 -6.61
N ASP A 21 3.91 -13.80 -5.30
CA ASP A 21 4.68 -14.85 -4.64
C ASP A 21 4.11 -16.27 -4.91
N ASP A 22 4.76 -17.30 -4.37
CA ASP A 22 4.33 -18.70 -4.51
C ASP A 22 2.91 -18.99 -3.96
N ARG A 23 2.34 -18.06 -3.20
CA ARG A 23 0.97 -18.13 -2.64
C ARG A 23 -0.02 -17.30 -3.46
N GLY A 24 0.42 -16.69 -4.56
CA GLY A 24 -0.39 -15.83 -5.40
C GLY A 24 -0.64 -14.46 -4.78
N LEU A 25 0.25 -13.96 -3.90
CA LEU A 25 0.10 -12.71 -3.17
C LEU A 25 1.18 -11.68 -3.52
N VAL A 26 0.82 -10.41 -3.48
CA VAL A 26 1.75 -9.28 -3.57
C VAL A 26 1.55 -8.37 -2.34
N PRO A 27 2.62 -7.93 -1.66
CA PRO A 27 2.53 -6.91 -0.61
C PRO A 27 2.01 -5.59 -1.19
N ALA A 28 1.09 -4.96 -0.47
CA ALA A 28 0.52 -3.66 -0.77
C ALA A 28 0.73 -2.72 0.42
N ILE A 29 1.59 -1.72 0.23
CA ILE A 29 1.78 -0.60 1.15
C ILE A 29 0.66 0.40 0.88
N VAL A 30 -0.09 0.75 1.91
CA VAL A 30 -1.12 1.78 1.82
C VAL A 30 -0.58 3.06 2.43
N GLN A 31 -0.64 4.14 1.67
CA GLN A 31 -0.14 5.45 2.08
C GLN A 31 -1.26 6.49 1.95
N ASP A 32 -1.39 7.37 2.94
CA ASP A 32 -2.26 8.54 2.81
C ASP A 32 -1.70 9.45 1.71
N ALA A 33 -2.52 9.72 0.70
CA ALA A 33 -2.14 10.50 -0.45
C ALA A 33 -1.79 11.95 -0.08
N ALA A 34 -2.37 12.49 0.99
CA ALA A 34 -2.16 13.87 1.43
C ALA A 34 -0.89 14.05 2.27
N SER A 35 -0.72 13.27 3.34
CA SER A 35 0.42 13.42 4.26
C SER A 35 1.65 12.60 3.89
N GLY A 36 1.49 11.57 3.05
CA GLY A 36 2.55 10.59 2.80
C GLY A 36 2.75 9.59 3.95
N ALA A 37 1.93 9.63 5.01
CA ALA A 37 2.00 8.67 6.09
C ALA A 37 1.65 7.25 5.60
N VAL A 38 2.47 6.26 5.97
CA VAL A 38 2.13 4.85 5.76
C VAL A 38 1.01 4.46 6.73
N LEU A 39 -0.09 3.94 6.19
CA LEU A 39 -1.30 3.59 6.94
C LEU A 39 -1.31 2.12 7.35
N THR A 40 -0.97 1.22 6.43
CA THR A 40 -0.92 -0.21 6.69
C THR A 40 -0.08 -0.92 5.62
N LEU A 41 0.41 -2.11 5.95
CA LEU A 41 0.82 -3.10 4.98
C LEU A 41 -0.26 -4.20 4.96
N ALA A 42 -0.68 -4.59 3.76
CA ALA A 42 -1.59 -5.70 3.54
C ALA A 42 -1.11 -6.50 2.32
N TYR A 43 -1.85 -7.54 1.94
CA TYR A 43 -1.55 -8.37 0.79
C TYR A 43 -2.72 -8.33 -0.17
N MET A 44 -2.45 -8.39 -1.46
CA MET A 44 -3.45 -8.56 -2.51
C MET A 44 -3.16 -9.84 -3.29
N ASN A 45 -4.18 -10.62 -3.60
CA ASN A 45 -4.11 -11.57 -4.70
C ASN A 45 -4.55 -10.86 -6.00
N ARG A 46 -4.47 -11.55 -7.14
CA ARG A 46 -4.87 -10.99 -8.45
C ARG A 46 -6.31 -10.46 -8.45
N GLU A 47 -7.23 -11.17 -7.79
CA GLU A 47 -8.64 -10.78 -7.68
C GLU A 47 -8.82 -9.50 -6.86
N ALA A 48 -8.17 -9.39 -5.70
CA ALA A 48 -8.22 -8.21 -4.84
C ALA A 48 -7.71 -6.97 -5.58
N LEU A 49 -6.64 -7.11 -6.38
CA LEU A 49 -6.12 -6.01 -7.17
C LEU A 49 -7.09 -5.58 -8.26
N LEU A 50 -7.71 -6.53 -8.99
CA LEU A 50 -8.75 -6.23 -9.98
C LEU A 50 -9.98 -5.55 -9.37
N LEU A 51 -10.44 -6.02 -8.21
CA LEU A 51 -11.55 -5.38 -7.49
C LEU A 51 -11.18 -3.99 -6.99
N THR A 52 -9.92 -3.80 -6.57
CA THR A 52 -9.42 -2.48 -6.20
C THR A 52 -9.49 -1.49 -7.35
N LEU A 53 -9.08 -1.92 -8.55
CA LEU A 53 -9.18 -1.09 -9.75
C LEU A 53 -10.63 -0.75 -10.12
N ARG A 54 -11.51 -1.75 -10.11
CA ARG A 54 -12.91 -1.58 -10.53
C ARG A 54 -13.71 -0.71 -9.58
N SER A 55 -13.53 -0.91 -8.28
CA SER A 55 -14.27 -0.18 -7.25
C SER A 55 -13.66 1.18 -6.90
N GLY A 56 -12.39 1.40 -7.23
CA GLY A 56 -11.61 2.53 -6.73
C GLY A 56 -11.37 2.48 -5.21
N GLN A 57 -11.60 1.34 -4.56
CA GLN A 57 -11.41 1.17 -3.12
C GLN A 57 -10.54 -0.05 -2.82
N THR A 58 -9.70 0.03 -1.79
CA THR A 58 -8.76 -1.07 -1.52
C THR A 58 -9.46 -2.36 -1.10
N HIS A 59 -9.16 -3.44 -1.82
CA HIS A 59 -9.48 -4.81 -1.48
C HIS A 59 -8.19 -5.57 -1.20
N PHE A 60 -8.22 -6.46 -0.21
CA PHE A 60 -7.05 -7.21 0.22
C PHE A 60 -7.37 -8.70 0.31
N TRP A 61 -6.34 -9.51 0.39
CA TRP A 61 -6.41 -10.92 0.77
C TRP A 61 -5.95 -11.09 2.22
N SER A 62 -6.84 -11.60 3.07
CA SER A 62 -6.50 -11.91 4.45
C SER A 62 -5.75 -13.24 4.50
N ARG A 63 -4.45 -13.21 4.79
CA ARG A 63 -3.62 -14.43 4.91
C ARG A 63 -4.07 -15.36 6.03
N SER A 64 -4.60 -14.80 7.13
CA SER A 64 -5.06 -15.59 8.28
C SER A 64 -6.45 -16.19 8.08
N ARG A 65 -7.32 -15.51 7.32
CA ARG A 65 -8.68 -15.98 7.04
C ARG A 65 -8.80 -16.74 5.73
N GLY A 66 -7.82 -16.61 4.83
CA GLY A 66 -7.84 -17.25 3.51
C GLY A 66 -8.96 -16.71 2.62
N GLU A 67 -9.29 -15.43 2.74
CA GLU A 67 -10.43 -14.83 2.06
C GLU A 67 -10.16 -13.40 1.60
N LEU A 68 -10.95 -12.96 0.61
CA LEU A 68 -10.99 -11.59 0.15
C LEU A 68 -11.62 -10.67 1.22
N TRP A 69 -11.05 -9.48 1.38
CA TRP A 69 -11.50 -8.48 2.34
C TRP A 69 -11.56 -7.09 1.71
N HIS A 70 -12.76 -6.51 1.65
CA HIS A 70 -12.97 -5.12 1.29
C HIS A 70 -12.74 -4.21 2.52
N LYS A 71 -11.68 -3.39 2.48
CA LYS A 71 -11.31 -2.53 3.61
C LYS A 71 -12.42 -1.51 3.87
N GLY A 72 -12.93 -1.54 5.10
CA GLY A 72 -14.01 -0.65 5.54
C GLY A 72 -15.41 -1.23 5.38
N ALA A 73 -15.60 -2.38 4.73
CA ALA A 73 -16.93 -2.97 4.53
C ALA A 73 -17.73 -3.18 5.84
N THR A 74 -17.04 -3.49 6.93
CA THR A 74 -17.66 -3.66 8.26
C THR A 74 -17.68 -2.35 9.07
N SER A 75 -16.62 -1.53 9.00
CA SER A 75 -16.45 -0.37 9.89
C SER A 75 -16.88 0.96 9.28
N GLY A 76 -17.17 1.02 7.98
CA GLY A 76 -17.33 2.26 7.21
C GLY A 76 -16.02 2.99 6.90
N HIS A 77 -14.87 2.52 7.41
CA HIS A 77 -13.57 3.18 7.21
C HIS A 77 -12.91 2.74 5.91
N PHE A 78 -13.53 3.12 4.80
CA PHE A 78 -13.06 2.83 3.45
C PHE A 78 -11.77 3.59 3.13
N GLN A 79 -11.08 3.15 2.09
CA GLN A 79 -9.90 3.80 1.54
C GLN A 79 -10.14 4.01 0.04
N GLN A 80 -10.32 5.27 -0.37
CA GLN A 80 -10.47 5.62 -1.78
C GLN A 80 -9.09 5.66 -2.44
N VAL A 81 -8.87 4.85 -3.46
CA VAL A 81 -7.63 4.84 -4.23
C VAL A 81 -7.52 6.12 -5.05
N VAL A 82 -6.37 6.79 -4.90
CA VAL A 82 -5.95 7.93 -5.71
C VAL A 82 -4.98 7.47 -6.79
N GLU A 83 -4.05 6.58 -6.44
CA GLU A 83 -2.99 6.10 -7.32
C GLU A 83 -2.53 4.71 -6.87
N LEU A 84 -2.22 3.83 -7.83
CA LEU A 84 -1.48 2.59 -7.59
C LEU A 84 -0.14 2.70 -8.30
N ARG A 85 0.94 2.38 -7.59
CA ARG A 85 2.29 2.26 -8.14
C ARG A 85 2.79 0.84 -7.96
N LEU A 86 3.47 0.35 -8.98
CA LEU A 86 4.25 -0.88 -8.92
C LEU A 86 5.72 -0.49 -8.70
N ASP A 87 6.43 -1.22 -7.86
CA ASP A 87 7.86 -1.01 -7.69
C ASP A 87 8.70 -1.50 -8.89
N CYS A 88 10.02 -1.40 -8.78
CA CYS A 88 10.91 -1.53 -9.94
C CYS A 88 11.07 -2.97 -10.44
N ASP A 89 10.97 -3.96 -9.57
CA ASP A 89 11.02 -5.39 -9.89
C ASP A 89 9.65 -6.06 -9.86
N GLY A 90 8.58 -5.33 -9.50
CA GLY A 90 7.19 -5.70 -9.69
C GLY A 90 6.60 -6.54 -8.55
N ASP A 91 7.30 -6.67 -7.43
CA ASP A 91 6.89 -7.50 -6.31
C ASP A 91 6.27 -6.74 -5.14
N ALA A 92 6.08 -5.42 -5.27
CA ALA A 92 5.30 -4.63 -4.32
C ALA A 92 4.45 -3.54 -4.96
N ILE A 93 3.31 -3.25 -4.32
CA ILE A 93 2.40 -2.18 -4.71
C ILE A 93 2.40 -1.09 -3.65
N LEU A 94 2.48 0.17 -4.08
CA LEU A 94 2.13 1.33 -3.26
C LEU A 94 0.76 1.85 -3.68
N ALA A 95 -0.23 1.69 -2.80
CA ALA A 95 -1.57 2.24 -2.95
C ALA A 95 -1.65 3.58 -2.19
N ARG A 96 -1.71 4.68 -2.94
CA ARG A 96 -1.99 6.00 -2.36
C ARG A 96 -3.49 6.18 -2.27
N VAL A 97 -3.98 6.51 -1.08
CA VAL A 97 -5.41 6.54 -0.78
C VAL A 97 -5.83 7.80 -0.03
N HIS A 98 -7.10 8.15 -0.12
CA HIS A 98 -7.79 9.02 0.83
C HIS A 98 -8.57 8.14 1.84
N PRO A 99 -8.20 8.11 3.13
CA PRO A 99 -8.87 7.28 4.12
C PRO A 99 -10.12 7.97 4.72
N TYR A 100 -11.25 7.25 4.78
CA TYR A 100 -12.47 7.71 5.44
C TYR A 100 -12.51 7.29 6.92
N GLY A 101 -11.61 7.86 7.73
CA GLY A 101 -11.43 7.50 9.14
C GLY A 101 -10.18 6.66 9.40
N PRO A 102 -10.01 6.12 10.61
CA PRO A 102 -8.77 5.44 10.99
C PRO A 102 -8.55 4.16 10.17
N ALA A 103 -7.31 3.97 9.70
CA ALA A 103 -6.95 2.77 8.95
C ALA A 103 -6.88 1.54 9.88
N CYS A 104 -6.47 1.72 11.14
CA CYS A 104 -6.31 0.65 12.11
C CYS A 104 -7.62 0.30 12.81
N HIS A 105 -7.85 -1.00 13.06
CA HIS A 105 -9.02 -1.49 13.80
C HIS A 105 -9.01 -1.09 15.28
N THR A 106 -7.88 -0.61 15.81
CA THR A 106 -7.75 -0.08 17.18
C THR A 106 -8.14 1.40 17.29
N GLY A 107 -8.56 2.03 16.19
CA GLY A 107 -8.94 3.44 16.14
C GLY A 107 -7.80 4.41 15.81
N HIS A 108 -6.56 3.93 15.67
CA HIS A 108 -5.43 4.75 15.25
C HIS A 108 -5.46 5.06 13.75
N PHE A 109 -4.95 6.24 13.38
CA PHE A 109 -4.86 6.68 11.99
C PHE A 109 -4.05 5.71 11.12
N SER A 110 -2.90 5.25 11.62
CA SER A 110 -2.03 4.24 11.00
C SER A 110 -1.91 3.02 11.90
N CYS A 111 -1.69 1.84 11.30
CA CYS A 111 -1.27 0.63 12.01
C CYS A 111 0.13 0.77 12.63
N PHE A 112 0.97 1.65 12.09
CA PHE A 112 2.34 1.91 12.55
C PHE A 112 2.38 3.02 13.62
N PHE A 113 1.51 2.90 14.64
CA PHE A 113 1.40 3.90 15.72
C PHE A 113 2.33 3.64 16.90
N GLN A 114 2.89 2.43 17.01
CA GLN A 114 3.84 2.09 18.06
C GLN A 114 5.25 2.48 17.64
N ILE A 115 5.95 3.16 18.54
CA ILE A 115 7.38 3.44 18.42
C ILE A 115 8.11 2.31 19.13
N LEU A 116 8.99 1.61 18.41
CA LEU A 116 9.94 0.71 19.04
C LEU A 116 11.01 1.60 19.67
N ASP A 117 10.99 1.75 20.99
CA ASP A 117 11.95 2.58 21.74
C ASP A 117 13.37 2.09 21.47
N PRO A 118 14.18 2.84 20.72
CA PRO A 118 15.57 2.51 20.58
C PRO A 118 16.29 3.25 21.73
N THR A 119 17.03 2.52 22.56
CA THR A 119 17.85 3.11 23.63
C THR A 119 18.79 4.22 23.12
N GLU A 120 19.00 4.31 21.80
CA GLU A 120 19.48 5.48 21.07
C GLU A 120 18.65 5.72 19.80
N PRO A 121 18.09 6.91 19.53
CA PRO A 121 17.38 7.17 18.28
C PRO A 121 18.32 7.00 17.08
N PRO A 122 17.90 6.31 15.99
CA PRO A 122 18.70 6.18 14.76
C PRO A 122 19.23 7.52 14.22
N LEU A 123 18.52 8.61 14.51
CA LEU A 123 18.90 9.98 14.16
C LEU A 123 20.07 10.55 14.98
N ALA A 124 20.31 10.07 16.21
CA ALA A 124 21.51 10.43 16.96
C ALA A 124 22.78 9.84 16.31
N ALA A 125 22.69 8.61 15.80
CA ALA A 125 23.74 8.03 14.96
C ALA A 125 23.84 8.69 13.58
N LEU A 126 22.73 9.20 13.02
CA LEU A 126 22.73 9.93 11.75
C LEU A 126 23.55 11.22 11.84
N ALA A 127 23.51 11.95 12.95
CA ALA A 127 24.33 13.15 13.13
C ALA A 127 25.85 12.84 13.07
N ALA A 128 26.28 11.70 13.59
CA ALA A 128 27.65 11.22 13.45
C ALA A 128 27.97 10.81 12.01
N TRP A 129 27.07 10.08 11.35
CA TRP A 129 27.21 9.69 9.94
C TRP A 129 27.27 10.87 8.97
N LEU A 130 26.48 11.92 9.22
CA LEU A 130 26.49 13.14 8.41
C LEU A 130 27.71 14.04 8.73
N GLY A 131 28.37 13.83 9.86
CA GLY A 131 29.56 14.58 10.30
C GLY A 131 30.89 14.12 9.69
N ASP A 132 30.98 12.88 9.22
CA ASP A 132 32.24 12.27 8.73
C ASP A 132 32.30 12.13 7.18
N GLY A 133 31.25 12.50 6.44
CA GLY A 133 31.11 12.22 5.00
C GLY A 133 31.03 13.42 4.05
N ALA A 134 31.11 14.66 4.55
CA ALA A 134 30.91 15.85 3.70
C ALA A 134 32.11 16.20 2.79
N ASP A 135 33.30 15.63 3.03
CA ASP A 135 34.53 15.98 2.30
C ASP A 135 34.98 14.95 1.23
N ALA A 136 34.18 13.90 0.96
CA ALA A 136 34.52 12.86 -0.03
C ALA A 136 33.77 12.97 -1.36
N ALA A 137 33.22 14.14 -1.68
CA ALA A 137 32.75 14.48 -3.04
C ALA A 137 33.71 15.51 -3.67
N GLY A 138 34.98 15.11 -3.79
CA GLY A 138 35.97 15.76 -4.64
C GLY A 138 35.92 15.14 -6.03
N ASP A 139 35.69 16.01 -7.02
CA ASP A 139 35.70 15.82 -8.47
C ASP A 139 36.56 14.70 -9.09
N GLN A 140 35.96 14.12 -10.15
CA GLN A 140 36.46 13.25 -11.24
C GLN A 140 36.32 11.73 -11.07
#